data_AF-A0A953D5Z5-F1
#
_entry.id   AF-A0A953D5Z5-F1
#
_cell.length_a   1.000
_cell.length_b   1.000
_cell.length_c   1.000
_cell.angle_alpha   90.00
_cell.angle_beta   90.00
_cell.angle_gamma   90.00
#
_symmetry.space_group_name_H-M   'P 1'
#
loop_
_entity.id
_entity.type
_entity.pdbx_description
1 polymer ?
#
loop_
_entity_poly.entity_id
_entity_poly.type
_entity_poly.pdbx_seq_one_letter_code
_entity_poly.pdbx_strand_id
1 'polypeptide(L)'
;MSYYPEFQTAFAEFLAALHGKRVAVIGHQRPDGDCIGSQVALTRALRARGIDAIAINPDPVPRRIKFLLGDTPFFQRDHVEHDGRLAVFTDCADHNRAGDKTRALYPDAFGCFDHHLSNVGFARHNFVDTQSAATAEVLAGLFLDAGLPIDAVSAQALYTGIMTDTGQFRFASTSQRVFTLAGELLARGANPAQAGQELYERESLGKLKLLQHFIGSLKLECGGRVCIGVLPQGIFEQTGATVEDTEGLVDYARSLDGVAIGALIEERPGVIKASLRAQHAVYRVDSIAAKFNGGGHASAAGLNFPDTLSSFYPKLIAAFAQRLQEVDALKK
;
A
#
# COMPACT_ATOMS: atom_id res chain seq x y z
N MET A 1 -10.99 20.03 19.43
CA MET A 1 -9.65 19.43 19.37
C MET A 1 -9.20 19.52 17.93
N SER A 2 -7.96 19.93 17.66
CA SER A 2 -7.40 19.95 16.29
C SER A 2 -6.43 18.77 16.16
N TYR A 3 -6.51 18.04 15.05
CA TYR A 3 -5.72 16.85 14.78
C TYR A 3 -4.33 17.16 14.21
N TYR A 4 -4.22 18.21 13.40
CA TYR A 4 -2.99 18.65 12.72
C TYR A 4 -2.86 20.18 12.75
N PRO A 5 -2.71 20.80 13.94
CA PRO A 5 -2.65 22.25 14.08
C PRO A 5 -1.49 22.89 13.28
N GLU A 6 -0.38 22.17 13.10
CA GLU A 6 0.78 22.60 12.33
C GLU A 6 0.48 22.82 10.83
N PHE A 7 -0.54 22.16 10.29
CA PHE A 7 -0.92 22.28 8.88
C PHE A 7 -2.07 23.26 8.65
N GLN A 8 -2.72 23.78 9.70
CA GLN A 8 -3.97 24.53 9.58
C GLN A 8 -3.87 25.73 8.62
N THR A 9 -2.86 26.59 8.81
CA THR A 9 -2.65 27.77 7.95
C THR A 9 -2.29 27.38 6.53
N ALA A 10 -1.31 26.49 6.36
CA ALA A 10 -0.84 26.05 5.05
C ALA A 10 -1.94 25.33 4.25
N PHE A 11 -2.81 24.57 4.92
CA PHE A 11 -3.92 23.88 4.28
C PHE A 11 -5.01 24.85 3.85
N ALA A 12 -5.32 25.87 4.66
CA ALA A 12 -6.24 26.94 4.26
C ALA A 12 -5.73 27.71 3.03
N GLU A 13 -4.44 28.04 2.98
CA GLU A 13 -3.80 28.69 1.83
C GLU A 13 -3.82 27.80 0.58
N PHE A 14 -3.53 26.51 0.74
CA PHE A 14 -3.62 25.53 -0.34
C PHE A 14 -5.04 25.46 -0.93
N LEU A 15 -6.07 25.35 -0.08
CA LEU A 15 -7.46 25.34 -0.53
C LEU A 15 -7.87 26.64 -1.23
N ALA A 16 -7.36 27.79 -0.76
CA ALA A 16 -7.59 29.07 -1.41
C ALA A 16 -6.91 29.15 -2.79
N ALA A 17 -5.69 28.64 -2.91
CA ALA A 17 -4.95 28.61 -4.18
C ALA A 17 -5.59 27.71 -5.25
N LEU A 18 -6.39 26.71 -4.84
CA LEU A 18 -7.16 25.86 -5.73
C LEU A 18 -8.48 26.48 -6.20
N HIS A 19 -8.92 27.61 -5.64
CA HIS A 19 -10.18 28.24 -6.03
C HIS A 19 -10.17 28.63 -7.52
N GLY A 20 -11.21 28.24 -8.25
CA GLY A 20 -11.30 28.48 -9.71
C GLY A 20 -10.30 27.69 -10.56
N LYS A 21 -9.59 26.71 -9.98
CA LYS A 21 -8.68 25.80 -10.70
C LYS A 21 -9.37 24.47 -10.96
N ARG A 22 -8.79 23.70 -11.88
CA ARG A 22 -9.11 22.29 -12.09
C ARG A 22 -7.99 21.44 -11.49
N VAL A 23 -8.34 20.31 -10.89
CA VAL A 23 -7.39 19.46 -10.14
C VAL A 23 -7.41 18.02 -10.64
N ALA A 24 -6.24 17.41 -10.68
CA ALA A 24 -6.04 15.98 -10.84
C ALA A 24 -5.45 15.42 -9.55
N VAL A 25 -6.17 14.54 -8.88
CA VAL A 25 -5.73 13.85 -7.66
C VAL A 25 -5.08 12.52 -8.03
N ILE A 26 -3.78 12.39 -7.78
CA ILE A 26 -2.92 11.34 -8.35
C ILE A 26 -2.41 10.41 -7.25
N GLY A 27 -2.58 9.10 -7.48
CA GLY A 27 -2.07 8.03 -6.62
C GLY A 27 -0.82 7.35 -7.19
N HIS A 28 -0.41 6.24 -6.57
CA HIS A 28 0.79 5.49 -6.95
C HIS A 28 0.52 4.21 -7.77
N GLN A 29 1.57 3.70 -8.40
CA GLN A 29 1.58 2.39 -9.07
C GLN A 29 1.34 1.27 -8.06
N ARG A 30 0.58 0.24 -8.46
CA ARG A 30 0.09 -0.84 -7.61
C ARG A 30 -0.61 -0.28 -6.36
N PRO A 31 -1.72 0.45 -6.54
CA PRO A 31 -2.37 1.16 -5.46
C PRO A 31 -2.97 0.18 -4.45
N ASP A 32 -2.95 0.56 -3.18
CA ASP A 32 -3.59 -0.16 -2.08
C ASP A 32 -4.81 0.60 -1.54
N GLY A 33 -5.28 0.21 -0.36
CA GLY A 33 -6.47 0.79 0.26
C GLY A 33 -6.30 2.25 0.63
N ASP A 34 -5.10 2.65 1.09
CA ASP A 34 -4.82 4.02 1.50
C ASP A 34 -4.68 4.94 0.29
N CYS A 35 -3.95 4.52 -0.73
CA CYS A 35 -3.85 5.27 -1.98
C CYS A 35 -5.24 5.55 -2.59
N ILE A 36 -6.05 4.52 -2.83
CA ILE A 36 -7.37 4.70 -3.45
C ILE A 36 -8.32 5.46 -2.52
N GLY A 37 -8.30 5.14 -1.22
CA GLY A 37 -9.13 5.79 -0.21
C GLY A 37 -8.86 7.30 -0.14
N SER A 38 -7.59 7.67 -0.10
CA SER A 38 -7.11 9.05 -0.06
C SER A 38 -7.48 9.82 -1.34
N GLN A 39 -7.30 9.21 -2.52
CA GLN A 39 -7.71 9.82 -3.78
C GLN A 39 -9.21 10.11 -3.85
N VAL A 40 -10.04 9.14 -3.44
CA VAL A 40 -11.50 9.29 -3.42
C VAL A 40 -11.89 10.43 -2.49
N ALA A 41 -11.42 10.40 -1.25
CA ALA A 41 -11.81 11.37 -0.23
C ALA A 41 -11.41 12.80 -0.61
N LEU A 42 -10.19 13.01 -1.07
CA LEU A 42 -9.72 14.33 -1.49
C LEU A 42 -10.44 14.85 -2.73
N THR A 43 -10.66 13.99 -3.73
CA THR A 43 -11.40 14.39 -4.93
C THR A 43 -12.81 14.86 -4.58
N ARG A 44 -13.51 14.11 -3.72
CA ARG A 44 -14.87 14.45 -3.28
C ARG A 44 -14.90 15.74 -2.44
N ALA A 45 -13.97 15.90 -1.51
CA ALA A 45 -13.87 17.10 -0.67
C ALA A 45 -13.63 18.37 -1.51
N LEU A 46 -12.76 18.28 -2.53
CA LEU A 46 -12.52 19.40 -3.46
C LEU A 46 -13.78 19.72 -4.29
N ARG A 47 -14.46 18.69 -4.82
CA ARG A 47 -15.69 18.86 -5.60
C ARG A 47 -16.83 19.48 -4.78
N ALA A 48 -16.95 19.11 -3.51
CA ALA A 48 -17.93 19.72 -2.60
C ALA A 48 -17.69 21.22 -2.37
N ARG A 49 -16.47 21.71 -2.66
CA ARG A 49 -16.11 23.14 -2.66
C ARG A 49 -16.26 23.81 -4.03
N GLY A 50 -16.85 23.13 -5.01
CA GLY A 50 -17.02 23.64 -6.37
C GLY A 50 -15.74 23.57 -7.22
N ILE A 51 -14.70 22.88 -6.78
CA ILE A 51 -13.47 22.67 -7.56
C ILE A 51 -13.69 21.49 -8.50
N ASP A 52 -13.45 21.68 -9.80
CA ASP A 52 -13.47 20.59 -10.77
C ASP A 52 -12.25 19.70 -10.53
N ALA A 53 -12.43 18.66 -9.72
CA ALA A 53 -11.43 17.64 -9.44
C ALA A 53 -11.82 16.28 -10.03
N ILE A 54 -10.83 15.54 -10.50
CA ILE A 54 -10.89 14.13 -10.90
C ILE A 54 -9.76 13.36 -10.22
N ALA A 55 -9.97 12.06 -9.97
CA ALA A 55 -8.94 11.14 -9.51
C ALA A 55 -8.32 10.40 -10.72
N ILE A 56 -7.01 10.20 -10.67
CA ILE A 56 -6.23 9.55 -11.71
C ILE A 56 -5.28 8.56 -11.05
N ASN A 57 -5.33 7.29 -11.42
CA ASN A 57 -4.34 6.31 -10.97
C ASN A 57 -3.54 5.72 -12.15
N PRO A 58 -2.22 5.53 -12.03
CA PRO A 58 -1.41 4.90 -13.07
C PRO A 58 -1.89 3.48 -13.41
N ASP A 59 -2.13 2.67 -12.38
CA ASP A 59 -2.52 1.28 -12.52
C ASP A 59 -4.01 1.08 -12.20
N PRO A 60 -4.63 -0.01 -12.68
CA PRO A 60 -6.02 -0.32 -12.38
C PRO A 60 -6.30 -0.44 -10.89
N VAL A 61 -7.48 0.01 -10.46
CA VAL A 61 -7.96 -0.17 -9.08
C VAL A 61 -8.18 -1.67 -8.81
N PRO A 62 -7.58 -2.25 -7.74
CA PRO A 62 -7.75 -3.65 -7.39
C PRO A 62 -9.22 -4.00 -7.16
N ARG A 63 -9.63 -5.21 -7.55
CA ARG A 63 -11.05 -5.63 -7.52
C ARG A 63 -11.70 -5.40 -6.15
N ARG A 64 -10.96 -5.70 -5.08
CA ARG A 64 -11.42 -5.61 -3.68
C ARG A 64 -11.56 -4.19 -3.15
N ILE A 65 -11.01 -3.20 -3.86
CA ILE A 65 -10.98 -1.80 -3.45
C ILE A 65 -11.98 -0.96 -4.28
N LYS A 66 -12.43 -1.47 -5.43
CA LYS A 66 -13.38 -0.77 -6.32
C LYS A 66 -14.67 -0.29 -5.65
N PHE A 67 -15.10 -0.94 -4.57
CA PHE A 67 -16.29 -0.53 -3.83
C PHE A 67 -16.17 0.88 -3.22
N LEU A 68 -14.96 1.40 -3.03
CA LEU A 68 -14.70 2.75 -2.51
C LEU A 68 -15.02 3.86 -3.49
N LEU A 69 -15.02 3.57 -4.81
CA LEU A 69 -15.07 4.63 -5.82
C LEU A 69 -16.39 5.42 -5.78
N GLY A 70 -17.51 4.74 -5.48
CA GLY A 70 -18.84 5.35 -5.53
C GLY A 70 -19.10 6.02 -6.88
N ASP A 71 -19.59 7.25 -6.87
CA ASP A 71 -19.78 8.13 -8.03
C ASP A 71 -18.59 9.10 -8.27
N THR A 72 -17.44 8.85 -7.63
CA THR A 72 -16.26 9.70 -7.76
C THR A 72 -15.70 9.60 -9.18
N PRO A 73 -15.44 10.74 -9.88
CA PRO A 73 -14.78 10.72 -11.19
C PRO A 73 -13.36 10.18 -11.08
N PHE A 74 -13.19 8.89 -11.37
CA PHE A 74 -11.94 8.17 -11.18
C PHE A 74 -11.54 7.48 -12.49
N PHE A 75 -10.33 7.78 -12.96
CA PHE A 75 -9.85 7.33 -14.26
C PHE A 75 -8.50 6.64 -14.13
N GLN A 76 -8.28 5.63 -14.97
CA GLN A 76 -6.94 5.13 -15.22
C GLN A 76 -6.18 6.15 -16.07
N ARG A 77 -4.88 6.29 -15.83
CA ARG A 77 -4.01 7.21 -16.56
C ARG A 77 -4.17 7.12 -18.08
N ASP A 78 -4.17 5.92 -18.64
CA ASP A 78 -4.25 5.74 -20.10
C ASP A 78 -5.58 6.26 -20.73
N HIS A 79 -6.58 6.69 -19.95
CA HIS A 79 -7.86 7.21 -20.43
C HIS A 79 -8.06 8.72 -20.26
N VAL A 80 -7.02 9.45 -19.87
CA VAL A 80 -7.09 10.89 -19.69
C VAL A 80 -6.02 11.55 -20.57
N GLU A 81 -6.23 12.80 -20.95
CA GLU A 81 -5.24 13.63 -21.63
C GLU A 81 -4.88 14.82 -20.73
N HIS A 82 -3.73 15.46 -20.97
CA HIS A 82 -3.38 16.65 -20.19
C HIS A 82 -4.32 17.80 -20.56
N ASP A 83 -5.01 18.34 -19.57
CA ASP A 83 -6.00 19.40 -19.76
C ASP A 83 -5.70 20.66 -18.93
N GLY A 84 -4.50 20.77 -18.34
CA GLY A 84 -4.08 21.92 -17.53
C GLY A 84 -4.55 21.89 -16.07
N ARG A 85 -5.02 20.73 -15.58
CA ARG A 85 -5.28 20.49 -14.15
C ARG A 85 -4.00 20.61 -13.32
N LEU A 86 -4.10 21.20 -12.13
CA LEU A 86 -3.05 21.13 -11.11
C LEU A 86 -2.97 19.72 -10.53
N ALA A 87 -1.75 19.19 -10.38
CA ALA A 87 -1.52 17.85 -9.88
C ALA A 87 -1.36 17.84 -8.35
N VAL A 88 -2.22 17.08 -7.68
CA VAL A 88 -2.17 16.88 -6.23
C VAL A 88 -2.00 15.38 -5.95
N PHE A 89 -0.89 15.01 -5.34
CA PHE A 89 -0.54 13.63 -5.08
C PHE A 89 -1.02 13.19 -3.69
N THR A 90 -1.46 11.95 -3.59
CA THR A 90 -1.79 11.32 -2.32
C THR A 90 -1.01 10.01 -2.20
N ASP A 91 -0.50 9.74 -1.01
CA ASP A 91 0.15 8.47 -0.68
C ASP A 91 1.36 8.13 -1.57
N CYS A 92 2.06 9.17 -2.00
CA CYS A 92 3.25 9.06 -2.85
C CYS A 92 4.45 9.60 -2.08
N ALA A 93 5.38 8.72 -1.69
CA ALA A 93 6.62 9.13 -1.03
C ALA A 93 7.56 9.98 -1.91
N ASP A 94 7.44 9.82 -3.22
CA ASP A 94 8.16 10.60 -4.22
C ASP A 94 7.34 10.67 -5.51
N HIS A 95 7.75 11.54 -6.43
CA HIS A 95 7.05 11.71 -7.70
C HIS A 95 7.10 10.43 -8.55
N ASN A 96 8.15 9.60 -8.44
CA ASN A 96 8.33 8.40 -9.25
C ASN A 96 7.24 7.35 -9.00
N ARG A 97 6.70 7.30 -7.78
CA ARG A 97 5.57 6.43 -7.40
C ARG A 97 4.36 6.57 -8.32
N ALA A 98 4.14 7.72 -8.94
CA ALA A 98 3.03 7.92 -9.89
C ALA A 98 3.22 7.22 -11.25
N GLY A 99 4.41 6.67 -11.52
CA GLY A 99 4.75 6.02 -12.79
C GLY A 99 5.07 7.00 -13.92
N ASP A 100 5.93 6.57 -14.85
CA ASP A 100 6.58 7.44 -15.84
C ASP A 100 5.58 8.18 -16.73
N LYS A 101 4.53 7.49 -17.19
CA LYS A 101 3.47 8.08 -18.01
C LYS A 101 2.72 9.19 -17.28
N THR A 102 2.39 8.97 -16.01
CA THR A 102 1.67 9.97 -15.19
C THR A 102 2.55 11.16 -14.87
N ARG A 103 3.83 10.92 -14.55
CA ARG A 103 4.81 11.99 -14.35
C ARG A 103 5.04 12.82 -15.61
N ALA A 104 5.14 12.18 -16.77
CA ALA A 104 5.30 12.87 -18.05
C ALA A 104 4.09 13.78 -18.34
N LEU A 105 2.89 13.34 -17.94
CA LEU A 105 1.68 14.14 -18.08
C LEU A 105 1.58 15.26 -17.04
N TYR A 106 2.01 15.00 -15.81
CA TYR A 106 1.97 15.94 -14.69
C TYR A 106 3.38 16.12 -14.08
N PRO A 107 4.27 16.85 -14.78
CA PRO A 107 5.66 17.01 -14.33
C PRO A 107 5.76 17.90 -13.08
N ASP A 108 4.86 18.86 -12.92
CA ASP A 108 4.85 19.80 -11.80
C ASP A 108 3.89 19.35 -10.70
N ALA A 109 4.44 19.01 -9.52
CA ALA A 109 3.64 18.63 -8.36
C ALA A 109 3.18 19.86 -7.57
N PHE A 110 1.88 20.16 -7.61
CA PHE A 110 1.30 21.30 -6.90
C PHE A 110 1.08 20.99 -5.41
N GLY A 111 0.52 19.83 -5.09
CA GLY A 111 0.27 19.40 -3.71
C GLY A 111 0.68 17.94 -3.47
N CYS A 112 1.01 17.59 -2.23
CA CYS A 112 1.21 16.21 -1.80
C CYS A 112 0.68 16.02 -0.37
N PHE A 113 -0.13 14.98 -0.16
CA PHE A 113 -0.54 14.48 1.15
C PHE A 113 0.06 13.10 1.33
N ASP A 114 0.79 12.89 2.42
CA ASP A 114 1.51 11.63 2.62
C ASP A 114 1.84 11.37 4.10
N HIS A 115 2.22 10.13 4.41
CA HIS A 115 2.69 9.72 5.73
C HIS A 115 4.03 8.97 5.70
N HIS A 116 4.59 8.70 4.51
CA HIS A 116 5.82 7.94 4.38
C HIS A 116 7.04 8.69 4.94
N LEU A 117 7.82 8.02 5.79
CA LEU A 117 9.08 8.56 6.34
C LEU A 117 10.09 8.95 5.25
N SER A 118 10.06 8.29 4.09
CA SER A 118 10.96 8.57 2.97
C SER A 118 10.59 9.82 2.16
N ASN A 119 9.42 10.42 2.41
CA ASN A 119 9.00 11.62 1.70
C ASN A 119 9.72 12.85 2.26
N VAL A 120 10.60 13.43 1.45
CA VAL A 120 11.37 14.64 1.78
C VAL A 120 10.74 15.93 1.24
N GLY A 121 9.53 15.84 0.67
CA GLY A 121 8.80 16.93 0.03
C GLY A 121 9.21 17.13 -1.43
N PHE A 122 8.31 16.81 -2.36
CA PHE A 122 8.54 16.99 -3.81
C PHE A 122 7.51 17.89 -4.48
N ALA A 123 6.43 18.28 -3.77
CA ALA A 123 5.42 19.19 -4.28
C ALA A 123 5.66 20.63 -3.80
N ARG A 124 4.96 21.59 -4.39
CA ARG A 124 4.95 22.98 -3.92
C ARG A 124 4.32 23.11 -2.52
N HIS A 125 3.22 22.38 -2.27
CA HIS A 125 2.56 22.29 -0.97
C HIS A 125 2.65 20.84 -0.47
N ASN A 126 3.29 20.59 0.67
CA ASN A 126 3.44 19.24 1.24
C ASN A 126 2.79 19.17 2.61
N PHE A 127 1.92 18.18 2.79
CA PHE A 127 1.24 17.84 4.04
C PHE A 127 1.66 16.42 4.43
N VAL A 128 2.85 16.32 5.03
CA VAL A 128 3.50 15.04 5.33
C VAL A 128 3.62 14.88 6.84
N ASP A 129 2.85 13.95 7.42
CA ASP A 129 2.99 13.57 8.82
C ASP A 129 3.47 12.12 8.96
N THR A 130 4.75 11.96 9.25
CA THR A 130 5.40 10.65 9.42
C THR A 130 4.98 9.91 10.69
N GLN A 131 4.21 10.54 11.58
CA GLN A 131 3.63 9.91 12.76
C GLN A 131 2.23 9.33 12.50
N SER A 132 1.62 9.63 11.36
CA SER A 132 0.33 9.06 10.96
C SER A 132 0.48 7.64 10.46
N ALA A 133 -0.51 6.80 10.75
CA ALA A 133 -0.54 5.43 10.28
C ALA A 133 -0.84 5.32 8.79
N ALA A 134 -1.53 6.32 8.22
CA ALA A 134 -2.00 6.35 6.84
C ALA A 134 -2.12 7.79 6.33
N THR A 135 -1.99 8.01 5.02
CA THR A 135 -2.38 9.25 4.33
C THR A 135 -3.87 9.56 4.55
N ALA A 136 -4.73 8.54 4.60
CA ALA A 136 -6.14 8.70 4.94
C ALA A 136 -6.36 9.24 6.37
N GLU A 137 -5.47 8.96 7.32
CA GLU A 137 -5.50 9.58 8.66
C GLU A 137 -5.24 11.08 8.57
N VAL A 138 -4.22 11.47 7.81
CA VAL A 138 -3.86 12.87 7.56
C VAL A 138 -5.03 13.62 6.94
N LEU A 139 -5.61 13.09 5.86
CA LEU A 139 -6.75 13.71 5.19
C LEU A 139 -7.98 13.80 6.09
N ALA A 140 -8.31 12.75 6.86
CA ALA A 140 -9.45 12.78 7.77
C ALA A 140 -9.31 13.89 8.82
N GLY A 141 -8.13 14.00 9.46
CA GLY A 141 -7.90 15.05 10.45
C GLY A 141 -7.90 16.45 9.85
N LEU A 142 -7.25 16.66 8.70
CA LEU A 142 -7.25 17.95 7.99
C LEU A 142 -8.66 18.38 7.59
N PHE A 143 -9.48 17.45 7.11
CA PHE A 143 -10.85 17.74 6.70
C PHE A 143 -11.70 18.15 7.91
N LEU A 144 -11.57 17.44 9.03
CA LEU A 144 -12.28 17.78 10.27
C LEU A 144 -11.83 19.13 10.84
N ASP A 145 -10.52 19.39 10.88
CA ASP A 145 -9.94 20.63 11.38
C ASP A 145 -10.36 21.85 10.55
N ALA A 146 -10.48 21.70 9.23
CA ALA A 146 -10.92 22.75 8.31
C ALA A 146 -12.44 22.81 8.10
N GLY A 147 -13.21 21.94 8.76
CA GLY A 147 -14.66 21.84 8.59
C GLY A 147 -15.11 21.46 7.17
N LEU A 148 -14.28 20.70 6.44
CA LEU A 148 -14.62 20.18 5.12
C LEU A 148 -15.68 19.07 5.22
N PRO A 149 -16.60 18.98 4.25
CA PRO A 149 -17.60 17.92 4.24
C PRO A 149 -16.94 16.55 3.98
N ILE A 150 -17.33 15.58 4.80
CA ILE A 150 -17.00 14.16 4.63
C ILE A 150 -18.34 13.44 4.50
N ASP A 151 -18.72 13.10 3.27
CA ASP A 151 -19.89 12.26 3.02
C ASP A 151 -19.60 10.78 3.30
N ALA A 152 -20.62 9.92 3.21
CA ALA A 152 -20.48 8.50 3.52
C ALA A 152 -19.46 7.77 2.64
N VAL A 153 -19.30 8.18 1.36
CA VAL A 153 -18.33 7.58 0.44
C VAL A 153 -16.91 7.99 0.84
N SER A 154 -16.68 9.28 1.11
CA SER A 154 -15.40 9.76 1.66
C SER A 154 -15.10 9.13 3.01
N ALA A 155 -16.09 8.98 3.89
CA ALA A 155 -15.93 8.37 5.19
C ALA A 155 -15.50 6.90 5.07
N GLN A 156 -16.17 6.13 4.21
CA GLN A 156 -15.81 4.75 3.92
C GLN A 156 -14.39 4.65 3.32
N ALA A 157 -14.05 5.53 2.39
CA ALA A 157 -12.74 5.58 1.73
C ALA A 157 -11.61 5.85 2.73
N LEU A 158 -11.74 6.89 3.55
CA LEU A 158 -10.76 7.22 4.60
C LEU A 158 -10.65 6.11 5.64
N TYR A 159 -11.78 5.56 6.10
CA TYR A 159 -11.77 4.46 7.06
C TYR A 159 -11.03 3.24 6.50
N THR A 160 -11.26 2.93 5.23
CA THR A 160 -10.65 1.76 4.58
C THR A 160 -9.14 1.92 4.45
N GLY A 161 -8.66 3.11 4.07
CA GLY A 161 -7.22 3.40 4.04
C GLY A 161 -6.57 3.26 5.41
N ILE A 162 -7.18 3.84 6.46
CA ILE A 162 -6.70 3.69 7.84
C ILE A 162 -6.68 2.21 8.25
N MET A 163 -7.74 1.45 7.94
CA MET A 163 -7.85 0.05 8.30
C MET A 163 -6.78 -0.81 7.61
N THR A 164 -6.47 -0.57 6.33
CA THR A 164 -5.45 -1.34 5.61
C THR A 164 -4.05 -1.08 6.15
N ASP A 165 -3.71 0.18 6.39
CA ASP A 165 -2.34 0.60 6.75
C ASP A 165 -2.00 0.42 8.22
N THR A 166 -3.03 0.23 9.04
CA THR A 166 -2.87 -0.25 10.42
C THR A 166 -2.92 -1.77 10.52
N GLY A 167 -3.09 -2.49 9.40
CA GLY A 167 -3.22 -3.95 9.39
C GLY A 167 -4.43 -4.42 10.19
N GLN A 168 -5.58 -3.76 10.03
CA GLN A 168 -6.77 -3.95 10.86
C GLN A 168 -6.48 -3.61 12.33
N PHE A 169 -5.84 -2.45 12.57
CA PHE A 169 -5.48 -1.94 13.90
C PHE A 169 -4.48 -2.82 14.69
N ARG A 170 -3.72 -3.67 14.01
CA ARG A 170 -2.73 -4.59 14.63
C ARG A 170 -1.30 -4.07 14.58
N PHE A 171 -0.99 -3.17 13.64
CA PHE A 171 0.36 -2.66 13.46
C PHE A 171 0.71 -1.58 14.48
N ALA A 172 2.00 -1.43 14.77
CA ALA A 172 2.51 -0.49 15.77
C ALA A 172 2.25 0.99 15.44
N SER A 173 1.90 1.30 14.18
CA SER A 173 1.43 2.62 13.76
C SER A 173 0.06 2.99 14.33
N THR A 174 -0.71 2.02 14.82
CA THR A 174 -2.05 2.25 15.39
C THR A 174 -1.96 3.11 16.65
N SER A 175 -2.56 4.29 16.62
CA SER A 175 -2.50 5.28 17.70
C SER A 175 -3.88 5.62 18.28
N GLN A 176 -3.93 6.42 19.36
CA GLN A 176 -5.19 6.97 19.86
C GLN A 176 -5.89 7.86 18.81
N ARG A 177 -5.11 8.57 17.99
CA ARG A 177 -5.63 9.43 16.91
C ARG A 177 -6.34 8.58 15.85
N VAL A 178 -5.76 7.44 15.47
CA VAL A 178 -6.39 6.46 14.57
C VAL A 178 -7.78 6.06 15.06
N PHE A 179 -7.92 5.65 16.33
CA PHE A 179 -9.22 5.23 16.86
C PHE A 179 -10.23 6.38 16.95
N THR A 180 -9.77 7.57 17.33
CA THR A 180 -10.62 8.78 17.36
C THR A 180 -11.17 9.10 15.97
N LEU A 181 -10.30 9.15 14.97
CA LEU A 181 -10.69 9.44 13.59
C LEU A 181 -11.57 8.32 13.01
N ALA A 182 -11.28 7.05 13.29
CA ALA A 182 -12.14 5.95 12.87
C ALA A 182 -13.57 6.08 13.44
N GLY A 183 -13.71 6.54 14.70
CA GLY A 183 -15.01 6.83 15.32
C GLY A 183 -15.75 7.99 14.64
N GLU A 184 -15.04 9.06 14.30
CA GLU A 184 -15.60 10.19 13.53
C GLU A 184 -16.08 9.76 12.14
N LEU A 185 -15.30 8.91 11.45
CA LEU A 185 -15.66 8.40 10.13
C LEU A 185 -16.87 7.46 10.20
N LEU A 186 -16.95 6.62 11.24
CA LEU A 186 -18.12 5.78 11.52
C LEU A 186 -19.39 6.63 11.71
N ALA A 187 -19.30 7.72 12.48
CA ALA A 187 -20.42 8.65 12.68
C ALA A 187 -20.86 9.35 11.37
N ARG A 188 -20.02 9.32 10.34
CA ARG A 188 -20.25 9.93 9.02
C ARG A 188 -20.64 8.91 7.94
N GLY A 189 -20.86 7.66 8.32
CA GLY A 189 -21.37 6.62 7.44
C GLY A 189 -20.34 5.61 6.94
N ALA A 190 -19.10 5.64 7.46
CA ALA A 190 -18.19 4.51 7.24
C ALA A 190 -18.78 3.23 7.87
N ASN A 191 -18.65 2.11 7.18
CA ASN A 191 -19.09 0.80 7.61
C ASN A 191 -17.88 -0.16 7.71
N PRO A 192 -17.35 -0.36 8.93
CA PRO A 192 -16.28 -1.33 9.19
C PRO A 192 -16.56 -2.74 8.70
N ALA A 193 -17.81 -3.21 8.84
CA ALA A 193 -18.19 -4.55 8.42
C ALA A 193 -18.16 -4.69 6.89
N GLN A 194 -18.59 -3.67 6.15
CA GLN A 194 -18.48 -3.65 4.69
C GLN A 194 -17.01 -3.66 4.24
N ALA A 195 -16.16 -2.85 4.87
CA ALA A 195 -14.73 -2.83 4.55
C ALA A 195 -14.09 -4.21 4.78
N GLY A 196 -14.40 -4.83 5.93
CA GLY A 196 -13.94 -6.17 6.27
C GLY A 196 -14.41 -7.22 5.26
N GLN A 197 -15.70 -7.17 4.91
CA GLN A 197 -16.29 -8.08 3.94
C GLN A 197 -15.60 -7.97 2.57
N GLU A 198 -15.53 -6.76 2.02
CA GLU A 198 -15.00 -6.51 0.68
C GLU A 198 -13.51 -6.86 0.54
N LEU A 199 -12.72 -6.54 1.56
CA LEU A 199 -11.27 -6.77 1.52
C LEU A 199 -10.91 -8.21 1.89
N TYR A 200 -11.54 -8.79 2.91
CA TYR A 200 -11.05 -10.02 3.54
C TYR A 200 -12.03 -11.21 3.46
N GLU A 201 -13.33 -10.99 3.23
CA GLU A 201 -14.35 -12.06 3.22
C GLU A 201 -14.96 -12.31 1.82
N ARG A 202 -14.31 -11.81 0.77
CA ARG A 202 -14.69 -12.05 -0.64
C ARG A 202 -13.57 -12.72 -1.42
N GLU A 203 -13.00 -13.76 -0.82
CA GLU A 203 -12.00 -14.61 -1.45
C GLU A 203 -12.58 -15.48 -2.57
N SER A 204 -11.84 -15.60 -3.66
CA SER A 204 -12.22 -16.51 -4.75
C SER A 204 -11.87 -17.95 -4.34
N LEU A 205 -12.64 -18.93 -4.84
CA LEU A 205 -12.29 -20.33 -4.64
C LEU A 205 -10.87 -20.64 -5.18
N GLY A 206 -10.48 -19.99 -6.28
CA GLY A 206 -9.14 -20.11 -6.84
C GLY A 206 -8.06 -19.67 -5.85
N LYS A 207 -8.21 -18.49 -5.24
CA LYS A 207 -7.28 -18.01 -4.19
C LYS A 207 -7.23 -18.95 -3.00
N LEU A 208 -8.36 -19.48 -2.53
CA LEU A 208 -8.38 -20.42 -1.41
C LEU A 208 -7.65 -21.73 -1.75
N LYS A 209 -7.80 -22.26 -2.97
CA LYS A 209 -7.05 -23.43 -3.45
C LYS A 209 -5.55 -23.13 -3.58
N LEU A 210 -5.20 -21.95 -4.06
CA LEU A 210 -3.81 -21.50 -4.14
C LEU A 210 -3.18 -21.38 -2.74
N LEU A 211 -3.92 -20.81 -1.79
CA LEU A 211 -3.50 -20.72 -0.39
C LEU A 211 -3.32 -22.11 0.23
N GLN A 212 -4.25 -23.05 -0.02
CA GLN A 212 -4.12 -24.43 0.43
C GLN A 212 -2.82 -25.06 -0.09
N HIS A 213 -2.51 -24.87 -1.38
CA HIS A 213 -1.27 -25.37 -1.96
C HIS A 213 -0.03 -24.72 -1.31
N PHE A 214 -0.06 -23.40 -1.13
CA PHE A 214 1.04 -22.67 -0.50
C PHE A 214 1.30 -23.09 0.95
N ILE A 215 0.25 -23.22 1.76
CA ILE A 215 0.36 -23.70 3.14
C ILE A 215 0.89 -25.13 3.17
N GLY A 216 0.40 -25.99 2.26
CA GLY A 216 0.87 -27.37 2.14
C GLY A 216 2.33 -27.51 1.70
N SER A 217 2.92 -26.46 1.11
CA SER A 217 4.32 -26.46 0.67
C SER A 217 5.29 -25.78 1.64
N LEU A 218 4.81 -25.30 2.80
CA LEU A 218 5.65 -24.63 3.78
C LEU A 218 6.72 -25.57 4.34
N LYS A 219 7.97 -25.10 4.33
CA LYS A 219 9.12 -25.78 4.90
C LYS A 219 9.91 -24.85 5.82
N LEU A 220 10.24 -25.37 7.01
CA LEU A 220 11.10 -24.69 7.97
C LEU A 220 12.57 -24.94 7.66
N GLU A 221 13.35 -23.88 7.72
CA GLU A 221 14.77 -23.83 7.40
C GLU A 221 15.52 -23.01 8.46
N CYS A 222 16.85 -23.06 8.43
CA CYS A 222 17.72 -22.30 9.34
C CYS A 222 17.35 -22.49 10.84
N GLY A 223 17.10 -23.73 11.24
CA GLY A 223 16.71 -24.05 12.62
C GLY A 223 15.32 -23.54 13.01
N GLY A 224 14.39 -23.43 12.06
CA GLY A 224 13.01 -22.98 12.30
C GLY A 224 12.80 -21.48 12.21
N ARG A 225 13.87 -20.69 11.99
CA ARG A 225 13.79 -19.22 11.91
C ARG A 225 13.39 -18.70 10.53
N VAL A 226 13.36 -19.57 9.53
CA VAL A 226 12.93 -19.25 8.17
C VAL A 226 11.81 -20.21 7.77
N CYS A 227 10.75 -19.70 7.18
CA CYS A 227 9.68 -20.50 6.59
C CYS A 227 9.52 -20.14 5.11
N ILE A 228 9.53 -21.14 4.26
CA ILE A 228 9.47 -20.97 2.80
C ILE A 228 8.30 -21.76 2.26
N GLY A 229 7.42 -21.12 1.51
CA GLY A 229 6.42 -21.80 0.68
C GLY A 229 6.74 -21.64 -0.80
N VAL A 230 6.31 -22.63 -1.59
CA VAL A 230 6.54 -22.68 -3.03
C VAL A 230 5.22 -22.79 -3.79
N LEU A 231 5.10 -21.98 -4.84
CA LEU A 231 4.08 -22.04 -5.88
C LEU A 231 4.75 -22.59 -7.16
N PRO A 232 4.49 -23.86 -7.53
CA PRO A 232 5.12 -24.48 -8.69
C PRO A 232 4.54 -23.93 -9.99
N GLN A 233 5.27 -24.13 -11.10
CA GLN A 233 4.80 -23.74 -12.41
C GLN A 233 3.48 -24.44 -12.76
N GLY A 234 2.51 -23.70 -13.31
CA GLY A 234 1.19 -24.23 -13.69
C GLY A 234 0.14 -24.22 -12.57
N ILE A 235 0.47 -23.72 -11.37
CA ILE A 235 -0.45 -23.73 -10.24
C ILE A 235 -1.67 -22.82 -10.43
N PHE A 236 -1.52 -21.73 -11.18
CA PHE A 236 -2.61 -20.79 -11.44
C PHE A 236 -3.71 -21.44 -12.29
N GLU A 237 -3.32 -22.17 -13.34
CA GLU A 237 -4.24 -22.94 -14.19
C GLU A 237 -4.93 -24.06 -13.40
N GLN A 238 -4.20 -24.75 -12.53
CA GLN A 238 -4.76 -25.84 -11.71
C GLN A 238 -5.77 -25.35 -10.67
N THR A 239 -5.53 -24.17 -10.09
CA THR A 239 -6.36 -23.61 -9.02
C THR A 239 -7.48 -22.74 -9.56
N GLY A 240 -7.33 -22.17 -10.77
CA GLY A 240 -8.16 -21.09 -11.30
C GLY A 240 -7.86 -19.74 -10.66
N ALA A 241 -6.70 -19.61 -10.00
CA ALA A 241 -6.23 -18.37 -9.40
C ALA A 241 -5.47 -17.51 -10.41
N THR A 242 -5.26 -16.25 -10.06
CA THR A 242 -4.47 -15.28 -10.83
C THR A 242 -3.22 -14.88 -10.07
N VAL A 243 -2.32 -14.12 -10.71
CA VAL A 243 -1.13 -13.58 -10.05
C VAL A 243 -1.51 -12.63 -8.91
N GLU A 244 -2.60 -11.87 -9.04
CA GLU A 244 -3.14 -11.00 -7.96
C GLU A 244 -3.47 -11.84 -6.71
N ASP A 245 -3.89 -13.09 -6.89
CA ASP A 245 -4.23 -13.97 -5.77
C ASP A 245 -3.01 -14.45 -4.96
N THR A 246 -1.78 -14.15 -5.39
CA THR A 246 -0.55 -14.39 -4.59
C THR A 246 -0.34 -13.36 -3.47
N GLU A 247 -1.08 -12.25 -3.51
CA GLU A 247 -0.96 -11.18 -2.54
C GLU A 247 -1.34 -11.64 -1.12
N GLY A 248 -0.46 -11.35 -0.15
CA GLY A 248 -0.61 -11.73 1.25
C GLY A 248 -0.23 -13.18 1.59
N LEU A 249 0.05 -14.06 0.60
CA LEU A 249 0.35 -15.46 0.92
C LEU A 249 1.64 -15.61 1.75
N VAL A 250 2.68 -14.86 1.41
CA VAL A 250 3.97 -14.87 2.16
C VAL A 250 3.81 -14.55 3.65
N ASP A 251 2.74 -13.85 4.04
CA ASP A 251 2.49 -13.54 5.45
C ASP A 251 2.11 -14.76 6.28
N TYR A 252 1.55 -15.82 5.67
CA TYR A 252 1.33 -17.11 6.34
C TYR A 252 2.66 -17.81 6.68
N ALA A 253 3.68 -17.66 5.83
CA ALA A 253 5.01 -18.19 6.15
C ALA A 253 5.65 -17.37 7.27
N ARG A 254 5.54 -16.03 7.23
CA ARG A 254 6.10 -15.13 8.26
C ARG A 254 5.36 -15.23 9.60
N SER A 255 4.08 -15.60 9.62
CA SER A 255 3.28 -15.62 10.85
C SER A 255 3.48 -16.85 11.74
N LEU A 256 4.20 -17.86 11.26
CA LEU A 256 4.49 -19.08 12.02
C LEU A 256 5.40 -18.76 13.21
N ASP A 257 5.07 -19.31 14.39
CA ASP A 257 5.77 -18.99 15.63
C ASP A 257 7.26 -19.33 15.58
N GLY A 258 8.10 -18.42 16.07
CA GLY A 258 9.57 -18.51 15.99
C GLY A 258 10.18 -18.15 14.63
N VAL A 259 9.38 -17.90 13.58
CA VAL A 259 9.90 -17.50 12.26
C VAL A 259 10.27 -16.01 12.24
N ALA A 260 11.52 -15.75 11.89
CA ALA A 260 12.04 -14.41 11.66
C ALA A 260 11.77 -13.90 10.24
N ILE A 261 11.88 -14.79 9.25
CA ILE A 261 11.77 -14.48 7.82
C ILE A 261 10.85 -15.49 7.12
N GLY A 262 9.80 -14.99 6.48
CA GLY A 262 8.94 -15.76 5.57
C GLY A 262 9.32 -15.51 4.11
N ALA A 263 9.25 -16.56 3.28
CA ALA A 263 9.44 -16.44 1.85
C ALA A 263 8.34 -17.17 1.07
N LEU A 264 7.90 -16.55 -0.01
CA LEU A 264 7.12 -17.19 -1.07
C LEU A 264 7.98 -17.26 -2.31
N ILE A 265 8.17 -18.46 -2.84
CA ILE A 265 8.84 -18.71 -4.12
C ILE A 265 7.79 -19.07 -5.16
N GLU A 266 7.82 -18.39 -6.30
CA GLU A 266 6.94 -18.61 -7.44
C GLU A 266 7.79 -19.05 -8.63
N GLU A 267 7.58 -20.30 -9.07
CA GLU A 267 8.25 -20.85 -10.26
C GLU A 267 7.53 -20.40 -11.53
N ARG A 268 8.28 -19.77 -12.44
CA ARG A 268 7.81 -19.39 -13.79
C ARG A 268 8.75 -19.98 -14.84
N PRO A 269 8.32 -20.08 -16.11
CA PRO A 269 9.20 -20.52 -17.18
C PRO A 269 10.49 -19.69 -17.26
N GLY A 270 11.63 -20.31 -16.94
CA GLY A 270 12.97 -19.70 -17.02
C GLY A 270 13.30 -18.66 -15.95
N VAL A 271 12.42 -18.43 -14.97
CA VAL A 271 12.68 -17.45 -13.89
C VAL A 271 11.95 -17.84 -12.61
N ILE A 272 12.62 -17.67 -11.48
CA ILE A 272 12.03 -17.74 -10.15
C ILE A 272 11.76 -16.33 -9.66
N LYS A 273 10.55 -16.07 -9.20
CA LYS A 273 10.23 -14.87 -8.43
C LYS A 273 10.14 -15.24 -6.96
N ALA A 274 10.69 -14.42 -6.06
CA ALA A 274 10.46 -14.61 -4.64
C ALA A 274 10.04 -13.32 -3.96
N SER A 275 9.12 -13.45 -3.00
CA SER A 275 8.70 -12.40 -2.09
C SER A 275 9.17 -12.73 -0.69
N LEU A 276 9.85 -11.80 -0.05
CA LEU A 276 10.42 -11.93 1.28
C LEU A 276 9.67 -11.03 2.27
N ARG A 277 9.45 -11.53 3.48
CA ARG A 277 8.90 -10.77 4.60
C ARG A 277 9.66 -11.08 5.87
N ALA A 278 9.89 -10.07 6.71
CA ALA A 278 10.50 -10.27 8.02
C ALA A 278 9.63 -9.70 9.13
N GLN A 279 9.70 -10.30 10.32
CA GLN A 279 9.01 -9.81 11.50
C GLN A 279 9.54 -8.45 11.97
N HIS A 280 10.84 -8.19 11.76
CA HIS A 280 11.52 -6.97 12.20
C HIS A 280 12.51 -6.45 11.15
N ALA A 281 12.64 -5.13 11.07
CA ALA A 281 13.52 -4.45 10.11
C ALA A 281 15.01 -4.80 10.25
N VAL A 282 15.44 -5.27 11.44
CA VAL A 282 16.82 -5.73 11.67
C VAL A 282 17.25 -6.84 10.70
N TYR A 283 16.30 -7.66 10.24
CA TYR A 283 16.60 -8.75 9.31
C TYR A 283 16.92 -8.28 7.88
N ARG A 284 16.57 -7.04 7.50
CA ARG A 284 16.94 -6.41 6.21
C ARG A 284 16.78 -7.34 4.99
N VAL A 285 15.56 -7.78 4.71
CA VAL A 285 15.28 -8.67 3.57
C VAL A 285 15.52 -8.01 2.21
N ASP A 286 15.53 -6.68 2.16
CA ASP A 286 16.01 -5.89 1.02
C ASP A 286 17.47 -6.22 0.66
N SER A 287 18.33 -6.38 1.67
CA SER A 287 19.74 -6.70 1.46
C SER A 287 19.95 -8.15 1.00
N ILE A 288 19.06 -9.06 1.39
CA ILE A 288 19.03 -10.42 0.85
C ILE A 288 18.58 -10.39 -0.61
N ALA A 289 17.47 -9.71 -0.91
CA ALA A 289 16.94 -9.60 -2.27
C ALA A 289 17.94 -8.97 -3.25
N ALA A 290 18.70 -7.96 -2.81
CA ALA A 290 19.74 -7.31 -3.61
C ALA A 290 20.82 -8.28 -4.14
N LYS A 291 21.11 -9.38 -3.42
CA LYS A 291 22.04 -10.44 -3.89
C LYS A 291 21.51 -11.20 -5.10
N PHE A 292 20.22 -11.08 -5.40
CA PHE A 292 19.52 -11.78 -6.48
C PHE A 292 18.81 -10.81 -7.42
N ASN A 293 19.43 -9.66 -7.72
CA ASN A 293 18.87 -8.60 -8.58
C ASN A 293 17.46 -8.13 -8.14
N GLY A 294 17.20 -8.20 -6.84
CA GLY A 294 15.98 -7.73 -6.21
C GLY A 294 16.17 -6.46 -5.41
N GLY A 295 15.16 -6.12 -4.62
CA GLY A 295 15.16 -4.96 -3.73
C GLY A 295 13.84 -4.80 -3.00
N GLY A 296 13.71 -3.73 -2.24
CA GLY A 296 12.52 -3.40 -1.47
C GLY A 296 12.87 -2.74 -0.14
N HIS A 297 12.03 -2.96 0.86
CA HIS A 297 12.18 -2.42 2.20
C HIS A 297 12.77 -3.44 3.18
N ALA A 298 13.25 -2.93 4.32
CA ALA A 298 13.89 -3.71 5.37
C ALA A 298 13.11 -4.97 5.81
N SER A 299 11.77 -4.90 5.82
CA SER A 299 10.89 -6.01 6.23
C SER A 299 10.09 -6.62 5.07
N ALA A 300 10.21 -6.11 3.84
CA ALA A 300 9.44 -6.58 2.69
C ALA A 300 10.20 -6.32 1.39
N ALA A 301 10.63 -7.38 0.71
CA ALA A 301 11.41 -7.26 -0.53
C ALA A 301 11.01 -8.32 -1.55
N GLY A 302 11.37 -8.10 -2.81
CA GLY A 302 11.15 -9.03 -3.91
C GLY A 302 12.39 -9.20 -4.77
N LEU A 303 12.54 -10.36 -5.41
CA LEU A 303 13.66 -10.68 -6.28
C LEU A 303 13.21 -11.54 -7.46
N ASN A 304 14.03 -11.55 -8.52
CA ASN A 304 13.87 -12.44 -9.67
C ASN A 304 15.21 -13.13 -9.97
N PHE A 305 15.18 -14.44 -10.16
CA PHE A 305 16.36 -15.27 -10.39
C PHE A 305 16.21 -16.09 -11.68
N PRO A 306 17.05 -15.87 -12.72
CA PRO A 306 16.86 -16.44 -14.06
C PRO A 306 17.39 -17.89 -14.15
N ASP A 307 16.82 -18.81 -13.39
CA ASP A 307 17.18 -20.23 -13.36
C ASP A 307 16.02 -21.06 -12.77
N THR A 308 16.30 -22.30 -12.39
CA THR A 308 15.39 -23.26 -11.76
C THR A 308 15.38 -23.15 -10.23
N LEU A 309 14.32 -23.68 -9.61
CA LEU A 309 14.22 -23.78 -8.16
C LEU A 309 15.41 -24.54 -7.54
N SER A 310 15.88 -25.61 -8.19
CA SER A 310 17.00 -26.43 -7.73
C SER A 310 18.31 -25.63 -7.60
N SER A 311 18.58 -24.73 -8.55
CA SER A 311 19.74 -23.82 -8.51
C SER A 311 19.55 -22.68 -7.52
N PHE A 312 18.31 -22.18 -7.39
CA PHE A 312 17.99 -21.01 -6.56
C PHE A 312 17.91 -21.32 -5.07
N TYR A 313 17.20 -22.40 -4.70
CA TYR A 313 16.84 -22.70 -3.31
C TYR A 313 18.06 -22.78 -2.38
N PRO A 314 19.15 -23.52 -2.71
CA PRO A 314 20.33 -23.59 -1.85
C PRO A 314 21.02 -22.23 -1.65
N LYS A 315 21.05 -21.39 -2.68
CA LYS A 315 21.64 -20.04 -2.62
C LYS A 315 20.82 -19.13 -1.71
N LEU A 316 19.49 -19.22 -1.80
CA LEU A 316 18.59 -18.46 -0.94
C LEU A 316 18.75 -18.87 0.54
N ILE A 317 18.81 -20.17 0.83
CA ILE A 317 19.07 -20.66 2.19
C ILE A 317 20.41 -20.15 2.75
N ALA A 318 21.47 -20.21 1.95
CA ALA A 318 22.78 -19.68 2.36
C ALA A 318 22.71 -18.18 2.68
N ALA A 319 22.00 -17.40 1.87
CA ALA A 319 21.82 -15.97 2.10
C ALA A 319 21.03 -15.68 3.38
N PHE A 320 19.98 -16.46 3.67
CA PHE A 320 19.24 -16.35 4.94
C PHE A 320 20.10 -16.72 6.14
N ALA A 321 20.82 -17.85 6.09
CA ALA A 321 21.68 -18.30 7.17
C ALA A 321 22.75 -17.26 7.52
N GLN A 322 23.42 -16.71 6.50
CA GLN A 322 24.38 -15.62 6.66
C GLN A 322 23.72 -14.41 7.34
N ARG A 323 22.53 -13.99 6.87
CA ARG A 323 21.87 -12.81 7.42
C ARG A 323 21.45 -12.99 8.88
N LEU A 324 20.97 -14.18 9.24
CA LEU A 324 20.64 -14.49 10.63
C LEU A 324 21.87 -14.45 11.53
N GLN A 325 23.01 -14.98 11.07
CA GLN A 325 24.28 -14.90 11.81
C GLN A 325 24.75 -13.46 12.03
N GLU A 326 24.67 -12.61 11.00
CA GLU A 326 25.00 -11.18 11.11
C GLU A 326 24.12 -10.49 12.16
N VAL A 327 22.81 -10.75 12.15
CA VAL A 327 21.87 -10.17 13.12
C VAL A 327 22.13 -10.67 14.54
N ASP A 328 22.44 -11.95 14.71
CA ASP A 328 22.71 -12.52 16.02
C ASP A 328 24.05 -12.00 16.60
N ALA A 329 25.04 -11.72 15.75
CA ALA A 329 26.30 -11.12 16.17
C ALA A 329 26.13 -9.69 16.70
N LEU A 330 25.14 -8.93 16.20
CA LEU A 330 24.84 -7.58 16.68
C LEU A 330 24.13 -7.56 18.05
N LYS A 331 23.62 -8.71 18.52
CA LYS A 331 22.95 -8.84 19.82
C LYS A 331 23.89 -9.27 20.95
N LYS A 332 25.14 -9.64 20.63
CA LYS A 332 26.18 -10.02 21.58
C LYS A 332 27.04 -8.82 21.92
#